data_AF-A0A7S3UA87-F1
#
_entry.id   AF-A0A7S3UA87-F1
#
_cell.length_a   1.000
_cell.length_b   1.000
_cell.length_c   1.000
_cell.angle_alpha   90.00
_cell.angle_beta   90.00
_cell.angle_gamma   90.00
#
_symmetry.space_group_name_H-M   'P 1'
#
loop_
_entity.id
_entity.type
_entity.pdbx_description
1 polymer ?
#
loop_
_entity_poly.entity_id
_entity_poly.type
_entity_poly.pdbx_seq_one_letter_code
_entity_poly.pdbx_strand_id
1 'polypeptide(L)'
;AMIVTAGLVPFGCLFIEMYFILSAVWSHNKIYYVYGFMFAILLLVCTVIVCVSITCTYVLLNAEDYRWQWQSFLCCGATSVYVFFYTIHYFYNSTQMSGFLQTVYYFGTSLNFCIGLGLFCGALGFAGASKFVF
;
A
#
# COMPACT_ATOMS: atom_id res chain seq x y z
N ALA A 1 16.65 -0.63 -8.10
CA ALA A 1 15.74 0.13 -8.98
C ALA A 1 14.35 -0.51 -9.07
N MET A 2 14.24 -1.79 -9.45
CA MET A 2 12.93 -2.44 -9.68
C MET A 2 11.95 -2.37 -8.51
N ILE A 3 12.41 -2.55 -7.26
CA ILE A 3 11.56 -2.50 -6.06
C ILE A 3 10.85 -1.14 -5.92
N VAL A 4 11.59 -0.06 -6.16
CA VAL A 4 11.09 1.32 -6.05
C VAL A 4 10.09 1.60 -7.19
N THR A 5 10.45 1.25 -8.43
CA THR A 5 9.60 1.50 -9.59
C THR A 5 8.33 0.65 -9.62
N ALA A 6 8.36 -0.54 -9.04
CA ALA A 6 7.21 -1.43 -9.04
C ALA A 6 6.13 -1.02 -8.02
N GLY A 7 6.52 -0.41 -6.90
CA GLY A 7 5.58 0.12 -5.90
C GLY A 7 4.81 1.38 -6.35
N LEU A 8 5.26 2.05 -7.42
CA LEU A 8 4.62 3.25 -7.97
C LEU A 8 3.26 2.96 -8.63
N VAL A 9 3.15 1.83 -9.34
CA VAL A 9 1.91 1.40 -10.02
C VAL A 9 0.76 1.14 -9.02
N PRO A 10 0.92 0.27 -7.99
CA PRO A 10 -0.12 0.04 -7.00
C PRO A 10 -0.38 1.29 -6.15
N PHE A 11 0.63 2.15 -5.92
CA PHE A 11 0.43 3.43 -5.25
C PHE A 11 -0.49 4.35 -6.06
N GLY A 12 -0.30 4.45 -7.39
CA GLY A 12 -1.17 5.25 -8.26
C GLY A 12 -2.64 4.81 -8.19
N CYS A 13 -2.89 3.50 -8.17
CA CYS A 13 -4.24 2.95 -8.01
C CYS A 13 -4.85 3.26 -6.63
N LEU A 14 -4.02 3.35 -5.58
CA LEU A 14 -4.44 3.62 -4.21
C LEU A 14 -4.58 5.12 -3.88
N PHE A 15 -4.11 6.01 -4.75
CA PHE A 15 -3.93 7.42 -4.41
C PHE A 15 -5.23 8.13 -3.98
N ILE A 16 -6.30 7.97 -4.74
CA ILE A 16 -7.61 8.59 -4.45
C ILE A 16 -8.23 7.96 -3.20
N GLU A 17 -8.01 6.67 -2.99
CA GLU A 17 -8.62 5.92 -1.90
C GLU A 17 -7.99 6.23 -0.55
N MET A 18 -6.69 6.50 -0.54
CA MET A 18 -6.00 7.00 0.63
C MET A 18 -6.57 8.33 1.10
N TYR A 19 -6.97 9.22 0.18
CA TYR A 19 -7.67 10.45 0.55
C TYR A 19 -9.01 10.16 1.22
N PHE A 20 -9.82 9.25 0.66
CA PHE A 20 -11.10 8.87 1.23
C PHE A 20 -10.97 8.20 2.61
N ILE A 21 -9.99 7.31 2.78
CA ILE A 21 -9.73 6.64 4.06
C ILE A 21 -9.28 7.66 5.11
N LEU A 22 -8.31 8.52 4.80
CA LEU A 22 -7.83 9.54 5.74
C LEU A 22 -8.92 10.56 6.06
N SER A 23 -9.70 10.98 5.07
CA SER A 23 -10.86 11.85 5.30
C SER A 23 -11.91 11.17 6.18
N ALA A 24 -12.19 9.88 5.99
CA ALA A 24 -13.19 9.15 6.77
C ALA A 24 -12.75 8.87 8.22
N VAL A 25 -11.48 8.56 8.45
CA VAL A 25 -10.92 8.29 9.78
C VAL A 25 -10.87 9.56 10.63
N TRP A 26 -10.51 10.70 10.02
CA TRP A 26 -10.33 11.96 10.73
C TRP A 26 -11.56 12.89 10.67
N SER A 27 -12.44 12.76 9.68
CA SER A 27 -13.69 13.54 9.56
C SER A 27 -14.89 12.65 9.89
N HIS A 28 -15.37 12.79 11.12
CA HIS A 28 -16.20 11.84 11.88
C HIS A 28 -17.60 11.48 11.31
N ASN A 29 -17.99 11.89 10.09
CA ASN A 29 -19.41 12.03 9.73
C ASN A 29 -19.93 11.30 8.46
N LYS A 30 -19.20 10.36 7.84
CA LYS A 30 -19.69 9.66 6.62
C LYS A 30 -19.42 8.14 6.58
N ILE A 31 -19.58 7.46 7.72
CA ILE A 31 -19.14 6.07 7.89
C ILE A 31 -19.96 5.05 7.07
N TYR A 32 -21.23 5.33 6.75
CA TYR A 32 -22.12 4.30 6.19
C TYR A 32 -22.10 4.12 4.67
N TYR A 33 -21.70 5.12 3.87
CA TYR A 33 -21.67 5.00 2.40
C TYR A 33 -20.35 4.40 1.87
N VAL A 34 -19.33 4.29 2.73
CA VAL A 34 -17.94 4.05 2.33
C VAL A 34 -17.56 2.57 2.35
N TYR A 35 -18.20 1.74 3.19
CA TYR A 35 -17.79 0.34 3.37
C TYR A 35 -17.94 -0.54 2.12
N GLY A 36 -19.04 -0.39 1.36
CA GLY A 36 -19.24 -1.17 0.13
C GLY A 36 -18.24 -0.81 -0.98
N PHE A 37 -17.92 0.49 -1.09
CA PHE A 37 -16.93 0.99 -2.04
C PHE A 37 -15.52 0.52 -1.69
N MET A 38 -15.14 0.61 -0.40
CA MET A 38 -13.83 0.16 0.10
C MET A 38 -13.57 -1.33 -0.16
N PHE A 39 -14.60 -2.18 -0.10
CA PHE A 39 -14.45 -3.60 -0.43
C PHE A 39 -14.13 -3.83 -1.91
N ALA A 40 -14.79 -3.10 -2.83
CA ALA A 40 -14.51 -3.18 -4.26
C ALA A 40 -13.08 -2.74 -4.59
N ILE A 41 -12.58 -1.71 -3.92
CA ILE A 41 -11.21 -1.23 -4.03
C ILE A 41 -10.21 -2.26 -3.52
N LEU A 42 -10.51 -2.92 -2.39
CA LEU A 42 -9.64 -3.96 -1.85
C LEU A 42 -9.44 -5.08 -2.88
N LEU A 43 -10.50 -5.48 -3.59
CA LEU A 43 -10.39 -6.45 -4.69
C LEU A 43 -9.53 -5.94 -5.84
N LEU A 44 -9.72 -4.69 -6.27
CA LEU A 44 -8.92 -4.07 -7.32
C LEU A 44 -7.43 -4.05 -6.95
N VAL A 45 -7.12 -3.64 -5.72
CA VAL A 45 -5.76 -3.59 -5.17
C VAL A 45 -5.13 -4.99 -5.14
N CYS A 46 -5.87 -6.01 -4.71
CA CYS A 46 -5.41 -7.40 -4.78
C CYS A 46 -5.04 -7.80 -6.23
N THR A 47 -5.89 -7.48 -7.22
CA THR A 47 -5.61 -7.78 -8.63
C THR A 47 -4.36 -7.08 -9.14
N VAL A 48 -4.19 -5.79 -8.81
CA VAL A 48 -3.00 -5.01 -9.23
C VAL A 48 -1.73 -5.54 -8.58
N ILE A 49 -1.77 -5.87 -7.28
CA ILE A 49 -0.62 -6.45 -6.56
C ILE A 49 -0.17 -7.76 -7.19
N VAL A 50 -1.11 -8.65 -7.51
CA VAL A 50 -0.79 -9.93 -8.17
C VAL A 50 -0.14 -9.69 -9.54
N CYS A 51 -0.68 -8.78 -10.35
CA CYS A 51 -0.14 -8.45 -11.67
C CYS A 51 1.29 -7.86 -11.59
N VAL A 52 1.51 -6.91 -10.68
CA VAL A 52 2.83 -6.29 -10.43
C VAL A 52 3.82 -7.34 -9.93
N SER A 53 3.38 -8.22 -9.03
CA SER A 53 4.22 -9.29 -8.52
C SER A 53 4.68 -10.23 -9.63
N ILE A 54 3.77 -10.72 -10.48
CA ILE A 54 4.10 -11.60 -11.61
C ILE A 54 5.08 -10.91 -12.56
N THR A 55 4.84 -9.63 -12.87
CA THR A 55 5.72 -8.85 -13.74
C THR A 55 7.13 -8.71 -13.15
N CYS A 56 7.23 -8.44 -11.85
CA CYS A 56 8.51 -8.33 -11.16
C CYS A 56 9.25 -9.67 -11.12
N THR A 57 8.54 -10.76 -10.79
CA THR A 57 9.10 -12.12 -10.80
C THR A 57 9.59 -12.50 -12.20
N TYR A 58 8.81 -12.21 -13.25
CA TYR A 58 9.19 -12.48 -14.64
C TYR A 58 10.49 -11.78 -15.02
N VAL A 59 10.61 -10.48 -14.74
CA VAL A 59 11.83 -9.72 -15.05
C VAL A 59 13.03 -10.26 -14.28
N LEU A 60 12.84 -10.69 -13.03
CA LEU A 60 13.90 -11.27 -12.22
C LEU A 60 14.40 -12.61 -12.77
N LEU A 61 13.47 -13.47 -13.21
CA LEU A 61 13.79 -14.75 -13.86
C LEU A 61 14.52 -14.54 -15.19
N ASN A 62 14.16 -13.52 -15.97
CA ASN A 62 14.88 -13.16 -17.20
C ASN A 62 16.31 -12.67 -16.94
N ALA A 63 16.59 -12.16 -15.74
CA ALA A 63 17.92 -11.74 -15.31
C ALA A 63 18.72 -12.90 -14.67
N GLU A 64 18.23 -14.14 -14.75
CA GLU A 64 18.81 -15.34 -14.10
C GLU A 64 18.91 -15.26 -12.57
N ASP A 65 18.19 -14.32 -11.94
CA ASP A 65 18.18 -14.12 -10.49
C ASP A 65 17.03 -14.91 -9.83
N TYR A 66 17.36 -16.04 -9.21
CA TYR A 66 16.37 -16.93 -8.58
C TYR A 66 15.89 -16.51 -7.18
N ARG A 67 16.27 -15.31 -6.71
CA ARG A 67 15.90 -14.78 -5.38
C ARG A 67 14.50 -14.15 -5.36
N TRP A 68 13.56 -14.71 -6.11
CA TRP A 68 12.22 -14.15 -6.37
C TRP A 68 11.35 -14.03 -5.12
N GLN A 69 11.57 -14.86 -4.09
CA GLN A 69 10.77 -14.90 -2.87
C GLN A 69 10.77 -13.56 -2.10
N TRP A 70 11.96 -13.11 -1.70
CA TRP A 70 12.12 -11.85 -0.96
C TRP A 70 11.88 -10.64 -1.85
N GLN A 71 12.25 -10.75 -3.13
CA GLN A 71 12.09 -9.65 -4.07
C GLN A 71 10.62 -9.35 -4.36
N SER A 72 9.79 -10.38 -4.58
CA SER A 72 8.36 -10.22 -4.85
C SER A 72 7.61 -9.65 -3.63
N PHE A 73 8.01 -10.07 -2.43
CA PHE A 73 7.50 -9.52 -1.17
C PHE A 73 7.85 -8.03 -1.02
N LEU A 74 9.13 -7.67 -1.17
CA LEU A 74 9.60 -6.28 -1.01
C LEU A 74 9.07 -5.36 -2.10
N CYS A 75 8.93 -5.87 -3.33
CA CYS A 75 8.38 -5.15 -4.49
C CYS A 75 6.94 -4.70 -4.25
N CYS A 76 6.07 -5.61 -3.78
CA CYS A 76 4.68 -5.29 -3.48
C CYS A 76 4.55 -4.49 -2.18
N GLY A 77 5.39 -4.80 -1.18
CA GLY A 77 5.44 -4.10 0.11
C GLY A 77 5.91 -2.64 0.01
N ALA A 78 6.74 -2.30 -0.98
CA ALA A 78 7.25 -0.93 -1.18
C ALA A 78 6.14 0.12 -1.33
N THR A 79 4.95 -0.30 -1.78
CA THR A 79 3.73 0.52 -1.85
C THR A 79 3.41 1.21 -0.52
N SER A 80 3.60 0.54 0.62
CA SER A 80 3.28 1.11 1.92
C SER A 80 4.20 2.26 2.33
N VAL A 81 5.43 2.29 1.81
CA VAL A 81 6.37 3.39 2.03
C VAL A 81 5.88 4.65 1.32
N TYR A 82 5.36 4.53 0.09
CA TYR A 82 4.73 5.64 -0.62
C TYR A 82 3.48 6.16 0.09
N VAL A 83 2.67 5.24 0.62
CA VAL A 83 1.51 5.59 1.44
C VAL A 83 1.93 6.35 2.70
N PHE A 84 3.01 5.94 3.36
CA PHE A 84 3.51 6.64 4.54
C PHE A 84 3.90 8.10 4.22
N PHE A 85 4.61 8.34 3.12
CA PHE A 85 4.89 9.71 2.66
C PHE A 85 3.62 10.50 2.33
N TYR A 86 2.60 9.86 1.78
CA TYR A 86 1.31 10.50 1.55
C TYR A 86 0.62 10.93 2.86
N THR A 87 0.68 10.12 3.92
CA THR A 87 0.11 10.49 5.23
C THR A 87 0.84 11.68 5.87
N ILE A 88 2.15 11.84 5.63
CA ILE A 88 2.91 13.03 6.04
C ILE A 88 2.41 14.26 5.30
N HIS A 89 2.27 14.17 3.97
CA HIS A 89 1.77 15.29 3.16
C HIS A 89 0.35 15.71 3.56
N TYR A 90 -0.52 14.74 3.84
CA TYR A 90 -1.87 14.99 4.34
C TYR A 90 -1.86 15.68 5.72
N PHE A 91 -0.93 15.31 6.59
CA PHE A 91 -0.79 15.91 7.92
C PHE A 91 -0.56 17.43 7.85
N TYR A 92 0.32 17.88 6.94
CA TYR A 92 0.64 19.30 6.79
C TYR A 92 -0.46 20.11 6.11
N ASN A 93 -1.15 19.55 5.12
CA ASN A 93 -2.10 20.31 4.30
C ASN A 93 -3.53 20.35 4.85
N SER A 94 -3.95 19.30 5.56
CA SER A 94 -5.38 19.11 5.91
C SER A 94 -5.66 19.14 7.41
N THR A 95 -4.69 18.83 8.28
CA THR A 95 -4.95 18.73 9.72
C THR A 95 -4.66 20.04 10.46
N GLN A 96 -5.71 20.68 10.95
CA GLN A 96 -5.67 21.78 11.93
C GLN A 96 -5.47 21.25 13.36
N MET A 97 -4.61 20.23 13.53
CA MET A 97 -4.37 19.57 14.82
C MET A 97 -3.13 20.16 15.48
N SER A 98 -3.32 21.04 16.45
CA SER A 98 -2.24 21.70 17.19
C SER A 98 -2.02 21.03 18.56
N GLY A 99 -1.09 20.09 18.64
CA GLY A 99 -0.67 19.48 19.91
C GLY A 99 0.35 18.35 19.74
N PHE A 100 1.42 18.35 20.53
CA PHE A 100 2.50 17.35 20.44
C PHE A 100 1.99 15.90 20.58
N LEU A 101 1.14 15.65 21.57
CA LEU A 101 0.54 14.33 21.80
C LEU A 101 -0.38 13.90 20.65
N GLN A 102 -1.09 14.84 20.03
CA GLN A 102 -1.99 14.58 18.92
C GLN A 102 -1.21 14.20 17.65
N THR A 103 -0.09 14.87 17.39
CA THR A 103 0.84 14.54 16.30
C THR A 103 1.42 13.14 16.49
N VAL A 104 1.91 12.80 17.68
CA VAL A 104 2.47 11.46 17.96
C VAL A 104 1.41 10.37 17.77
N TYR A 105 0.18 10.60 18.23
CA TYR A 105 -0.93 9.67 18.04
C TYR A 105 -1.30 9.46 16.56
N TYR A 106 -1.35 10.54 15.77
CA TYR A 106 -1.59 10.49 14.32
C TYR A 106 -0.52 9.65 13.62
N PHE A 107 0.76 9.96 13.89
CA PHE A 107 1.89 9.27 13.28
C PHE A 107 1.98 7.80 13.70
N GLY A 108 1.75 7.50 14.98
CA GLY A 108 1.74 6.14 15.49
C GLY A 108 0.65 5.28 14.85
N THR A 109 -0.56 5.83 14.70
CA THR A 109 -1.68 5.11 14.07
C THR A 109 -1.44 4.91 12.57
N SER A 110 -0.95 5.95 11.89
CA SER A 110 -0.64 5.91 10.46
C SER A 110 0.51 4.93 10.14
N LEU A 111 1.53 4.86 11.01
CA LEU A 111 2.63 3.91 10.86
C LEU A 111 2.16 2.47 11.02
N ASN A 112 1.35 2.17 12.04
CA ASN A 112 0.77 0.83 12.24
C ASN A 112 -0.07 0.40 11.02
N PHE A 113 -0.87 1.32 10.47
CA PHE A 113 -1.64 1.08 9.25
C PHE A 113 -0.75 0.78 8.05
N CYS A 114 0.32 1.56 7.83
CA CYS A 114 1.25 1.33 6.73
C CYS A 114 2.00 0.00 6.87
N ILE A 115 2.39 -0.40 8.09
CA ILE A 115 3.02 -1.71 8.34
C ILE A 115 2.04 -2.83 7.99
N GLY A 116 0.78 -2.74 8.44
CA GLY A 116 -0.25 -3.72 8.11
C GLY A 116 -0.49 -3.85 6.59
N LEU A 117 -0.60 -2.73 5.88
CA LEU A 117 -0.71 -2.71 4.43
C LEU A 117 0.51 -3.29 3.73
N GLY A 118 1.72 -2.96 4.19
CA GLY A 118 2.96 -3.49 3.62
C GLY A 118 3.05 -5.01 3.74
N LEU A 119 2.70 -5.55 4.92
CA LEU A 119 2.65 -7.00 5.14
C LEU A 119 1.57 -7.68 4.29
N PHE A 120 0.39 -7.08 4.20
CA PHE A 120 -0.71 -7.60 3.37
C PHE A 120 -0.33 -7.64 1.89
N CYS A 121 0.15 -6.52 1.34
CA CYS A 121 0.59 -6.43 -0.05
C CYS A 121 1.77 -7.36 -0.34
N GLY A 122 2.75 -7.43 0.56
CA GLY A 122 3.89 -8.32 0.44
C GLY A 122 3.49 -9.81 0.45
N ALA A 123 2.60 -10.21 1.36
CA ALA A 123 2.11 -11.58 1.44
C ALA A 123 1.30 -11.99 0.20
N LEU A 124 0.42 -11.11 -0.29
CA LEU A 124 -0.32 -11.34 -1.53
C LEU A 124 0.59 -11.44 -2.75
N GLY A 125 1.58 -10.55 -2.86
CA GLY A 125 2.59 -10.61 -3.92
C GLY A 125 3.36 -11.94 -3.88
N PHE A 126 3.84 -12.34 -2.70
CA PHE A 126 4.51 -13.63 -2.52
C PHE A 126 3.63 -14.83 -2.90
N ALA A 127 2.35 -14.82 -2.52
CA ALA A 127 1.40 -15.87 -2.91
C ALA A 127 1.17 -15.91 -4.42
N GLY A 128 1.02 -14.74 -5.07
CA GLY A 128 0.87 -14.65 -6.53
C GLY A 128 2.12 -15.12 -7.28
N ALA A 129 3.30 -14.70 -6.84
CA ALA A 129 4.58 -15.11 -7.43
C ALA A 129 4.83 -16.61 -7.28
N SER A 130 4.56 -17.19 -6.10
CA SER A 130 4.73 -18.63 -5.88
C SER A 130 3.81 -19.46 -6.78
N LYS A 131 2.55 -19.04 -6.99
CA LYS A 131 1.63 -19.69 -7.92
C LYS A 131 1.98 -19.52 -9.40
N PHE A 132 2.81 -18.54 -9.74
CA PHE A 132 3.30 -18.34 -11.11
C PHE A 132 4.55 -19.17 -11.41
N VAL A 133 5.43 -19.35 -10.41
CA VAL A 133 6.69 -20.10 -10.55
C VAL A 133 6.49 -21.62 -10.46
N PHE A 134 5.54 -22.08 -9.63
CA PHE A 134 5.14 -23.49 -9.52
C PHE A 134 3.98 -23.81 -10.46
#